data_AF-A0AAE4TNY7-F1
#
_entry.id   AF-A0AAE4TNY7-F1
#
_cell.length_a   1.000
_cell.length_b   1.000
_cell.length_c   1.000
_cell.angle_alpha   90.00
_cell.angle_beta   90.00
_cell.angle_gamma   90.00
#
_symmetry.space_group_name_H-M   'P 1'
#
loop_
_entity.id
_entity.type
_entity.pdbx_description
1 polymer ?
#
loop_
_entity_poly.entity_id
_entity_poly.type
_entity_poly.pdbx_seq_one_letter_code
_entity_poly.pdbx_strand_id
1 'polypeptide(L)'
;HASPNFKPAGKSIEERPTSINNRENSGDFEIDTVIQTRAKNESLLTLTDRRSRYQMIRLIPDKSASSVNQSLKSILKVYQINSITADNGAEFSRLSEIFDPDYIYYAHPYSSWERGTNENHNRLIRRWLPKGSKNATQQQVAFIENGINNYPKKLLNYKSPKEFLQTG
;
A
#
# COMPACT_ATOMS: atom_id res chain seq x y z
N HIS A 1 -14.05 -0.93 20.76
CA HIS A 1 -15.25 -0.85 19.89
C HIS A 1 -15.26 0.50 19.19
N ALA A 2 -15.30 0.50 17.85
CA ALA A 2 -15.37 1.74 17.07
C ALA A 2 -16.72 2.45 17.29
N SER A 3 -16.74 3.78 17.15
CA SER A 3 -17.95 4.59 17.28
C SER A 3 -19.03 4.11 16.30
N PRO A 4 -20.30 3.95 16.74
CA PRO A 4 -21.39 3.47 15.89
C PRO A 4 -21.72 4.38 14.69
N ASN A 5 -21.15 5.58 14.62
CA ASN A 5 -21.39 6.56 13.55
C ASN A 5 -20.22 6.69 12.55
N PHE A 6 -19.18 5.86 12.64
CA PHE A 6 -18.09 5.93 11.66
C PHE A 6 -18.53 5.32 10.33
N LYS A 7 -18.80 6.17 9.33
CA LYS A 7 -19.00 5.74 7.94
C LYS A 7 -17.65 5.76 7.22
N PRO A 8 -17.13 4.61 6.73
CA PRO A 8 -15.94 4.61 5.90
C PRO A 8 -16.17 5.40 4.61
N ALA A 9 -15.09 5.93 4.03
CA ALA A 9 -15.15 6.70 2.78
C ALA A 9 -15.42 5.82 1.53
N GLY A 10 -15.59 4.52 1.72
CA GLY A 10 -15.91 3.50 0.70
C GLY A 10 -16.45 2.24 1.37
N LYS A 11 -16.34 1.08 0.70
CA LYS A 11 -16.89 -0.18 1.21
C LYS A 11 -16.16 -0.67 2.46
N SER A 12 -16.87 -1.34 3.35
CA SER A 12 -16.26 -2.05 4.46
C SER A 12 -15.39 -3.19 3.94
N ILE A 13 -14.33 -3.54 4.66
CA ILE A 13 -13.52 -4.73 4.35
C ILE A 13 -14.32 -6.04 4.37
N GLU A 14 -15.45 -6.08 5.08
CA GLU A 14 -16.38 -7.22 5.11
C GLU A 14 -17.09 -7.42 3.76
N GLU A 15 -17.24 -6.35 2.97
CA GLU A 15 -17.86 -6.42 1.64
C GLU A 15 -16.83 -6.85 0.57
N ARG A 16 -15.57 -7.07 0.96
CA ARG A 16 -14.51 -7.44 0.04
C ARG A 16 -14.72 -8.87 -0.46
N PRO A 17 -14.74 -9.10 -1.79
CA PRO A 17 -14.90 -10.43 -2.37
C PRO A 17 -13.94 -11.46 -1.79
N THR A 18 -14.44 -12.69 -1.61
CA THR A 18 -13.65 -13.81 -1.06
C THR A 18 -12.40 -14.09 -1.87
N SER A 19 -12.43 -13.91 -3.19
CA SER A 19 -11.26 -14.07 -4.07
C SER A 19 -10.10 -13.15 -3.69
N ILE A 20 -10.41 -11.92 -3.27
CA ILE A 20 -9.41 -10.95 -2.80
C ILE A 20 -8.89 -11.38 -1.42
N ASN A 21 -9.76 -11.86 -0.52
CA ASN A 21 -9.36 -12.39 0.80
C ASN A 21 -8.43 -13.61 0.68
N ASN A 22 -8.73 -14.50 -0.26
CA ASN A 22 -7.94 -15.68 -0.60
C ASN A 22 -6.69 -15.37 -1.42
N ARG A 23 -6.54 -14.12 -1.89
CA ARG A 23 -5.38 -13.65 -2.68
C ARG A 23 -5.25 -14.41 -4.00
N GLU A 24 -6.38 -14.68 -4.63
CA GLU A 24 -6.46 -15.48 -5.86
C GLU A 24 -5.90 -14.75 -7.07
N ASN A 25 -5.97 -13.42 -7.09
CA ASN A 25 -5.55 -12.59 -8.23
C ASN A 25 -4.46 -11.59 -7.85
N SER A 26 -3.60 -11.28 -8.82
CA SER A 26 -2.74 -10.09 -8.76
C SER A 26 -3.57 -8.87 -9.15
N GLY A 27 -3.14 -7.69 -8.74
CA GLY A 27 -3.87 -6.43 -8.99
C GLY A 27 -4.70 -5.96 -7.80
N ASP A 28 -4.81 -6.74 -6.74
CA ASP A 28 -5.46 -6.34 -5.49
C ASP A 28 -4.40 -5.80 -4.53
N PHE A 29 -4.42 -4.49 -4.27
CA PHE A 29 -3.36 -3.81 -3.52
C PHE A 29 -3.83 -3.35 -2.13
N GLU A 30 -2.96 -3.48 -1.13
CA GLU A 30 -3.07 -2.73 0.11
C GLU A 30 -2.25 -1.44 -0.02
N ILE A 31 -2.86 -0.27 0.19
CA ILE A 31 -2.18 1.05 0.15
C ILE A 31 -1.84 1.52 1.56
N ASP A 32 -0.68 2.15 1.79
CA ASP A 32 -0.29 2.69 3.10
C ASP A 32 0.62 3.93 2.97
N THR A 33 0.82 4.65 4.08
CA THR A 33 1.86 5.69 4.17
C THR A 33 2.90 5.36 5.23
N VAL A 34 4.17 5.57 4.89
CA VAL A 34 5.30 5.38 5.79
C VAL A 34 5.96 6.73 6.05
N ILE A 35 5.69 7.32 7.22
CA ILE A 35 6.28 8.60 7.64
C ILE A 35 7.79 8.44 7.79
N GLN A 36 8.56 9.29 7.10
CA GLN A 36 10.02 9.30 7.23
C GLN A 36 10.44 10.16 8.42
N THR A 37 9.99 11.42 8.44
CA THR A 37 10.19 12.35 9.56
C THR A 37 8.92 13.12 9.89
N ARG A 38 8.69 13.38 11.19
CA ARG A 38 7.59 14.25 11.63
C ARG A 38 7.84 15.74 11.33
N ALA A 39 9.08 16.14 11.11
CA ALA A 39 9.45 17.54 10.94
C ALA A 39 9.17 18.10 9.54
N LYS A 40 9.33 17.28 8.49
CA LYS A 40 9.10 17.70 7.09
C LYS A 40 7.84 17.12 6.46
N ASN A 41 7.10 16.26 7.18
CA ASN A 41 5.96 15.47 6.67
C ASN A 41 6.24 14.58 5.44
N GLU A 42 7.44 14.62 4.87
CA GLU A 42 7.88 13.70 3.81
C GLU A 42 7.60 12.26 4.20
N SER A 43 6.92 11.57 3.29
CA SER A 43 6.39 10.24 3.52
C SER A 43 6.62 9.39 2.27
N LEU A 44 6.51 8.08 2.43
CA LEU A 44 6.45 7.15 1.31
C LEU A 44 5.00 6.70 1.17
N LEU A 45 4.45 6.79 -0.04
CA LEU A 45 3.26 6.05 -0.42
C LEU A 45 3.67 4.64 -0.81
N THR A 46 3.03 3.64 -0.24
CA THR A 46 3.30 2.24 -0.53
C THR A 46 2.05 1.55 -1.05
N LEU A 47 2.19 0.73 -2.08
CA LEU A 47 1.15 -0.20 -2.54
C LEU A 47 1.73 -1.61 -2.58
N THR A 48 1.08 -2.54 -1.90
CA THR A 48 1.54 -3.92 -1.79
C THR A 48 0.52 -4.87 -2.40
N ASP A 49 0.90 -5.59 -3.44
CA ASP A 49 0.05 -6.59 -4.07
C ASP A 49 -0.21 -7.75 -3.09
N ARG A 50 -1.49 -8.11 -2.92
CA ARG A 50 -1.91 -9.10 -1.93
C ARG A 50 -1.62 -10.55 -2.35
N ARG A 51 -1.31 -10.85 -3.61
CA ARG A 51 -0.93 -12.20 -4.05
C ARG A 51 0.58 -12.33 -4.14
N SER A 52 1.18 -11.58 -5.05
CA SER A 52 2.60 -11.61 -5.41
C SER A 52 3.54 -10.96 -4.40
N ARG A 53 3.03 -10.13 -3.46
CA ARG A 53 3.85 -9.30 -2.56
C ARG A 53 4.69 -8.25 -3.30
N TYR A 54 4.34 -7.94 -4.54
CA TYR A 54 5.00 -6.89 -5.30
C TYR A 54 4.72 -5.53 -4.65
N GLN A 55 5.78 -4.76 -4.41
CA GLN A 55 5.73 -3.50 -3.71
C GLN A 55 5.97 -2.35 -4.68
N MET A 56 5.12 -1.33 -4.65
CA MET A 56 5.40 -0.02 -5.21
C MET A 56 5.65 0.96 -4.06
N ILE A 57 6.64 1.83 -4.23
CA ILE A 57 7.03 2.85 -3.25
C ILE A 57 7.24 4.17 -4.00
N ARG A 58 6.54 5.22 -3.58
CA ARG A 58 6.70 6.58 -4.13
C ARG A 58 6.99 7.55 -3.01
N LEU A 59 7.97 8.43 -3.24
CA LEU A 59 8.21 9.57 -2.36
C LEU A 59 7.09 10.59 -2.57
N ILE A 60 6.43 10.99 -1.49
CA ILE A 60 5.39 12.03 -1.49
C ILE A 60 5.80 13.18 -0.57
N PRO A 61 5.48 14.44 -0.93
CA PRO A 61 5.91 15.62 -0.16
C PRO A 61 5.28 15.66 1.24
N ASP A 62 4.06 15.16 1.36
CA ASP A 62 3.35 15.02 2.62
C ASP A 62 2.33 13.88 2.55
N LYS A 63 1.67 13.58 3.68
CA LYS A 63 0.58 12.61 3.77
C LYS A 63 -0.81 13.22 3.53
N SER A 64 -0.92 14.34 2.81
CA SER A 64 -2.25 14.85 2.46
C SER A 64 -2.93 13.93 1.44
N ALA A 65 -4.27 13.89 1.46
CA ALA A 65 -5.04 13.15 0.47
C ALA A 65 -4.76 13.62 -0.97
N SER A 66 -4.45 14.92 -1.15
CA SER A 66 -4.04 15.47 -2.45
C SER A 66 -2.74 14.85 -2.95
N SER A 67 -1.71 14.81 -2.10
CA SER A 67 -0.40 14.25 -2.45
C SER A 67 -0.48 12.73 -2.70
N VAL A 68 -1.28 12.01 -1.91
CA VAL A 68 -1.58 10.58 -2.15
C VAL A 68 -2.24 10.39 -3.50
N ASN A 69 -3.34 11.12 -3.79
CA ASN A 69 -4.08 10.98 -5.05
C ASN A 69 -3.24 11.36 -6.28
N GLN A 70 -2.39 12.39 -6.19
CA GLN A 70 -1.49 12.76 -7.29
C GLN A 70 -0.49 11.64 -7.61
N SER A 71 0.09 11.03 -6.59
CA SER A 71 1.02 9.92 -6.73
C SER A 71 0.30 8.67 -7.26
N LEU A 72 -0.84 8.31 -6.68
CA LEU A 72 -1.66 7.17 -7.09
C LEU A 72 -2.16 7.30 -8.54
N LYS A 73 -2.60 8.50 -8.95
CA LYS A 73 -2.97 8.78 -10.35
C LYS A 73 -1.81 8.52 -11.33
N SER A 74 -0.57 8.74 -10.90
CA SER A 74 0.61 8.45 -11.72
C SER A 74 0.89 6.95 -11.80
N ILE A 75 0.64 6.21 -10.71
CA ILE A 75 0.74 4.74 -10.67
C ILE A 75 -0.31 4.09 -11.58
N LEU A 76 -1.57 4.54 -11.51
CA LEU A 76 -2.69 3.99 -12.29
C LEU A 76 -2.50 4.13 -13.81
N LYS A 77 -1.62 5.03 -14.28
CA LYS A 77 -1.26 5.14 -15.71
C LYS A 77 -0.34 4.03 -16.20
N VAL A 78 0.37 3.37 -15.28
CA VAL A 78 1.45 2.42 -15.60
C VAL A 78 1.07 1.00 -15.17
N TYR A 79 0.27 0.87 -14.11
CA TYR A 79 -0.07 -0.40 -13.50
C TYR A 79 -1.59 -0.62 -13.50
N GLN A 80 -2.00 -1.83 -13.88
CA GLN A 80 -3.37 -2.29 -13.69
C GLN A 80 -3.60 -2.59 -12.20
N ILE A 81 -4.57 -1.90 -11.60
CA ILE A 81 -5.01 -2.09 -10.22
C ILE A 81 -6.50 -2.43 -10.26
N ASN A 82 -6.85 -3.58 -9.68
CA ASN A 82 -8.21 -4.11 -9.63
C ASN A 82 -8.94 -3.66 -8.37
N SER A 83 -8.24 -3.58 -7.24
CA SER A 83 -8.81 -3.07 -5.99
C SER A 83 -7.76 -2.42 -5.09
N ILE A 84 -8.23 -1.56 -4.19
CA ILE A 84 -7.41 -0.91 -3.16
C ILE A 84 -8.03 -1.17 -1.79
N THR A 85 -7.23 -1.70 -0.87
CA THR A 85 -7.57 -1.77 0.56
C THR A 85 -6.76 -0.74 1.34
N ALA A 86 -7.42 0.17 2.04
CA ALA A 86 -6.80 1.21 2.89
C ALA A 86 -7.23 1.07 4.36
N ASP A 87 -6.60 1.81 5.27
CA ASP A 87 -7.24 2.14 6.54
C ASP A 87 -8.08 3.42 6.40
N ASN A 88 -8.76 3.76 7.49
CA ASN A 88 -9.55 4.97 7.62
C ASN A 88 -8.72 6.24 7.88
N GLY A 89 -7.43 6.25 7.52
CA GLY A 89 -6.57 7.42 7.59
C GLY A 89 -7.11 8.55 6.72
N ALA A 90 -6.99 9.79 7.21
CA ALA A 90 -7.47 10.98 6.50
C ALA A 90 -6.79 11.14 5.14
N GLU A 91 -5.56 10.66 5.00
CA GLU A 91 -4.81 10.59 3.73
C GLU A 91 -5.48 9.74 2.64
N PHE A 92 -6.35 8.80 3.02
CA PHE A 92 -7.07 7.91 2.10
C PHE A 92 -8.55 8.25 1.98
N SER A 93 -9.01 9.35 2.56
CA SER A 93 -10.43 9.74 2.57
C SER A 93 -10.99 10.13 1.19
N ARG A 94 -10.13 10.40 0.21
CA ARG A 94 -10.51 10.92 -1.12
C ARG A 94 -10.10 9.99 -2.26
N LEU A 95 -9.83 8.72 -1.99
CA LEU A 95 -9.42 7.75 -3.03
C LEU A 95 -10.47 7.61 -4.15
N SER A 96 -11.76 7.77 -3.82
CA SER A 96 -12.88 7.71 -4.76
C SER A 96 -12.87 8.82 -5.84
N GLU A 97 -12.06 9.86 -5.69
CA GLU A 97 -11.90 10.90 -6.72
C GLU A 97 -11.08 10.44 -7.94
N ILE A 98 -10.29 9.38 -7.78
CA ILE A 98 -9.34 8.91 -8.80
C ILE A 98 -9.40 7.40 -9.04
N PHE A 99 -10.11 6.65 -8.20
CA PHE A 99 -10.30 5.20 -8.30
C PHE A 99 -11.77 4.86 -8.07
N ASP A 100 -12.25 3.80 -8.70
CA ASP A 100 -13.66 3.42 -8.64
C ASP A 100 -14.05 3.00 -7.20
N PRO A 101 -15.00 3.69 -6.54
CA PRO A 101 -15.41 3.41 -5.17
C PRO A 101 -15.94 1.99 -4.97
N ASP A 102 -16.40 1.32 -6.03
CA ASP A 102 -16.86 -0.06 -5.93
C ASP A 102 -15.74 -1.06 -5.60
N TYR A 103 -14.50 -0.66 -5.80
CA TYR A 103 -13.29 -1.46 -5.59
C TYR A 103 -12.35 -0.87 -4.53
N ILE A 104 -12.85 0.05 -3.70
CA ILE A 104 -12.13 0.59 -2.54
C ILE A 104 -12.71 0.00 -1.25
N TYR A 105 -11.85 -0.63 -0.47
CA TYR A 105 -12.21 -1.28 0.79
C TYR A 105 -11.44 -0.66 1.96
N TYR A 106 -12.12 -0.43 3.07
CA TYR A 106 -11.53 0.14 4.28
C TYR A 106 -11.54 -0.87 5.42
N ALA A 107 -10.35 -1.13 5.99
CA ALA A 107 -10.19 -1.94 7.19
C ALA A 107 -10.93 -1.32 8.38
N HIS A 108 -11.30 -2.14 9.36
CA HIS A 108 -11.95 -1.66 10.57
C HIS A 108 -11.02 -0.75 11.39
N PRO A 109 -11.55 0.28 12.07
CA PRO A 109 -10.77 1.08 13.00
C PRO A 109 -10.11 0.19 14.05
N TYR A 110 -8.82 0.42 14.30
CA TYR A 110 -7.99 -0.32 15.25
C TYR A 110 -7.71 -1.80 14.90
N SER A 111 -7.96 -2.20 13.65
CA SER A 111 -7.76 -3.59 13.19
C SER A 111 -6.56 -3.73 12.26
N SER A 112 -5.35 -3.42 12.76
CA SER A 112 -4.14 -3.46 11.91
C SER A 112 -3.82 -4.84 11.34
N TRP A 113 -4.28 -5.92 12.00
CA TRP A 113 -4.12 -7.31 11.53
C TRP A 113 -4.80 -7.58 10.17
N GLU A 114 -5.83 -6.82 9.82
CA GLU A 114 -6.54 -6.95 8.54
C GLU A 114 -5.68 -6.49 7.34
N ARG A 115 -4.61 -5.74 7.63
CA ARG A 115 -3.59 -5.24 6.69
C ARG A 115 -2.19 -5.74 7.06
N GLY A 116 -2.09 -6.96 7.60
CA GLY A 116 -0.81 -7.54 8.05
C GLY A 116 0.27 -7.66 6.95
N THR A 117 -0.11 -7.59 5.66
CA THR A 117 0.87 -7.54 4.57
C THR A 117 1.69 -6.24 4.61
N ASN A 118 1.02 -5.11 4.83
CA ASN A 118 1.65 -3.79 4.91
C ASN A 118 2.61 -3.68 6.09
N GLU A 119 2.24 -4.17 7.28
CA GLU A 119 3.13 -4.11 8.44
C GLU A 119 4.49 -4.82 8.17
N ASN A 120 4.44 -6.00 7.56
CA ASN A 120 5.65 -6.74 7.22
C ASN A 120 6.50 -6.02 6.15
N HIS A 121 5.87 -5.41 5.14
CA HIS A 121 6.60 -4.70 4.08
C HIS A 121 7.16 -3.37 4.57
N ASN A 122 6.41 -2.63 5.37
CA ASN A 122 6.89 -1.42 6.03
C ASN A 122 8.13 -1.72 6.87
N ARG A 123 8.18 -2.86 7.56
CA ARG A 123 9.38 -3.30 8.29
C ARG A 123 10.59 -3.52 7.37
N LEU A 124 10.40 -4.03 6.15
CA LEU A 124 11.48 -4.17 5.17
C LEU A 124 12.01 -2.80 4.76
N ILE A 125 11.13 -1.84 4.47
CA ILE A 125 11.50 -0.45 4.15
C ILE A 125 12.31 0.14 5.30
N ARG A 126 11.90 -0.08 6.56
CA ARG A 126 12.61 0.44 7.75
C ARG A 126 14.03 -0.08 7.94
N ARG A 127 14.40 -1.21 7.31
CA ARG A 127 15.80 -1.67 7.32
C ARG A 127 16.72 -0.76 6.51
N TRP A 128 16.18 -0.12 5.47
CA TRP A 128 16.91 0.80 4.60
C TRP A 128 16.68 2.27 4.99
N LEU A 129 15.47 2.60 5.46
CA LEU A 129 15.06 3.93 5.89
C LEU A 129 14.49 3.88 7.32
N PRO A 130 15.36 3.85 8.35
CA PRO A 130 14.94 3.91 9.75
C PRO A 130 14.01 5.10 10.04
N LYS A 131 13.26 5.04 11.14
CA LYS A 131 12.44 6.18 11.57
C LYS A 131 13.33 7.40 11.82
N GLY A 132 12.96 8.55 11.26
CA GLY A 132 13.74 9.78 11.37
C GLY A 132 14.75 10.00 10.24
N SER A 133 14.87 9.09 9.27
CA SER A 133 15.65 9.31 8.04
C SER A 133 15.19 10.58 7.32
N LYS A 134 16.13 11.49 7.07
CA LYS A 134 15.90 12.76 6.36
C LYS A 134 16.38 12.65 4.91
N ASN A 135 15.71 13.35 4.00
CA ASN A 135 16.16 13.57 2.63
C ASN A 135 16.33 12.28 1.79
N ALA A 136 15.41 11.32 1.93
CA ALA A 136 15.42 10.18 1.01
C ALA A 136 15.19 10.66 -0.41
N THR A 137 16.01 10.19 -1.34
CA THR A 137 15.91 10.55 -2.75
C THR A 137 15.03 9.57 -3.50
N GLN A 138 14.48 10.00 -4.65
CA GLN A 138 13.74 9.09 -5.54
C GLN A 138 14.59 7.89 -5.97
N GLN A 139 15.90 8.10 -6.21
CA GLN A 139 16.83 7.03 -6.56
C GLN A 139 17.01 6.02 -5.42
N GLN A 140 17.14 6.49 -4.18
CA GLN A 140 17.22 5.62 -3.02
C GLN A 140 15.93 4.81 -2.83
N VAL A 141 14.77 5.46 -3.00
CA VAL A 141 13.46 4.79 -2.94
C VAL A 141 13.34 3.71 -4.03
N ALA A 142 13.75 3.99 -5.26
CA ALA A 142 13.74 3.03 -6.37
C ALA A 142 14.68 1.84 -6.10
N PHE A 143 15.86 2.09 -5.52
CA PHE A 143 16.79 1.05 -5.10
C PHE A 143 16.18 0.12 -4.03
N ILE A 144 15.49 0.70 -3.04
CA ILE A 144 14.80 -0.07 -1.99
C ILE A 144 13.65 -0.89 -2.56
N GLU A 145 12.82 -0.28 -3.42
CA GLU A 145 11.73 -0.96 -4.12
C GLU A 145 12.27 -2.17 -4.92
N ASN A 146 13.33 -1.96 -5.68
CA ASN A 146 13.99 -3.02 -6.45
C ASN A 146 14.52 -4.14 -5.54
N GLY A 147 15.19 -3.79 -4.44
CA GLY A 147 15.69 -4.75 -3.46
C GLY A 147 14.58 -5.60 -2.85
N ILE A 148 13.45 -4.99 -2.46
CA ILE A 148 12.29 -5.70 -1.91
C ILE A 148 11.65 -6.64 -2.94
N ASN A 149 11.50 -6.18 -4.19
CA ASN A 149 10.84 -6.93 -5.25
C ASN A 149 11.69 -8.05 -5.86
N ASN A 150 13.01 -8.00 -5.69
CA ASN A 150 13.92 -9.09 -6.08
C ASN A 150 14.32 -9.99 -4.90
N TYR A 151 13.83 -9.73 -3.68
CA TYR A 151 14.16 -10.56 -2.52
C TYR A 151 13.32 -11.87 -2.52
N PRO A 152 13.95 -13.06 -2.57
CA PRO A 152 13.25 -14.34 -2.51
C PRO A 152 12.40 -14.49 -1.26
N LYS A 153 11.14 -14.93 -1.40
CA LYS A 153 10.23 -15.15 -0.26
C LYS A 153 9.87 -16.63 -0.18
N LYS A 154 10.06 -17.25 1.00
CA LYS A 154 9.66 -18.65 1.25
C LYS A 154 8.18 -18.90 0.90
N LEU A 155 7.31 -17.94 1.17
CA LEU A 155 5.87 -18.02 0.87
C LEU A 155 5.55 -18.07 -0.64
N LEU A 156 6.49 -17.69 -1.49
CA LEU A 156 6.38 -17.72 -2.95
C LEU A 156 7.24 -18.84 -3.55
N ASN A 157 7.45 -19.93 -2.81
CA ASN A 157 8.35 -21.04 -3.20
C ASN A 157 9.75 -20.55 -3.57
N TYR A 158 10.28 -19.62 -2.78
CA TYR A 158 11.59 -18.99 -2.98
C TYR A 158 11.74 -18.19 -4.28
N LYS A 159 10.65 -17.89 -4.99
CA LYS A 159 10.64 -16.83 -6.00
C LYS A 159 10.62 -15.46 -5.31
N SER A 160 11.22 -14.48 -5.95
CA SER A 160 11.01 -13.07 -5.62
C SER A 160 9.62 -12.61 -6.07
N PRO A 161 9.06 -11.53 -5.49
CA PRO A 161 7.81 -10.94 -5.98
C PRO A 161 7.79 -10.67 -7.48
N LYS A 162 8.91 -10.19 -8.03
CA LYS A 162 9.05 -9.91 -9.46
C LYS A 162 8.98 -11.17 -10.31
N GLU A 163 9.72 -12.22 -9.95
CA GLU A 163 9.69 -13.50 -10.67
C GLU A 163 8.32 -14.17 -10.55
N PHE A 164 7.70 -14.10 -9.38
CA PHE A 164 6.37 -14.66 -9.15
C PHE A 164 5.33 -14.00 -10.05
N LEU A 165 5.34 -12.66 -10.15
CA LEU A 165 4.42 -11.90 -11.00
C LEU A 165 4.60 -12.18 -12.50
N GLN A 166 5.81 -12.55 -12.94
CA GLN A 166 6.09 -12.88 -14.34
C GLN A 166 5.70 -14.32 -14.71
N THR A 167 5.54 -15.21 -13.73
CA THR A 167 5.39 -16.66 -13.96
C THR A 167 4.02 -17.23 -13.61
N GLY A 168 3.05 -16.40 -13.20
CA GLY A 168 1.69 -16.84 -12.86
C GLY A 168 0.68 -15.70 -12.86
#